data_AF-A0A1G3A9S4-F1
#
_entry.id   AF-A0A1G3A9S4-F1
#
_cell.length_a   1.000
_cell.length_b   1.000
_cell.length_c   1.000
_cell.angle_alpha   90.00
_cell.angle_beta   90.00
_cell.angle_gamma   90.00
#
_symmetry.space_group_name_H-M   'P 1'
#
loop_
_entity.id
_entity.type
_entity.pdbx_description
1 polymer ?
#
loop_
_entity_poly.entity_id
_entity_poly.type
_entity_poly.pdbx_seq_one_letter_code
_entity_poly.pdbx_strand_id
1 'polypeptide(L)'
;MTKRSVILLLIVCSLVALLSSRTLSQADRSDSDKNASSEKYQRKTEEEIKKEIEHWRNMTDAERKREMARRRAQLKSELEKRRKEREKQGSKYKPPSKAEKEKKYKEYLEEVAESRREFLPEKYALKPTEEQWKIIKPKMEKVRFLRDRARDSVVWTLTSSSGNSSQNGPDWQWVVDWKDKPPAELTEAQKIANELMVLIDKKDTTSEQYRRKIEALRKSRLELAKIKRQYAEAKQELRKVLTTRQEAALVLMGWL
;
A
#
# COMPACT_ATOMS: atom_id res chain seq x y z
N MET A 1 1.95 43.95 15.49
CA MET A 1 1.69 42.83 14.56
C MET A 1 2.63 41.63 14.74
N THR A 2 3.33 41.47 15.87
CA THR A 2 4.43 40.48 16.00
C THR A 2 4.04 39.15 16.64
N LYS A 3 3.01 39.11 17.51
CA LYS A 3 2.67 37.90 18.27
C LYS A 3 1.97 36.81 17.43
N ARG A 4 1.24 37.18 16.38
CA ARG A 4 0.52 36.21 15.52
C ARG A 4 1.46 35.49 14.53
N SER A 5 2.53 36.15 14.09
CA SER A 5 3.52 35.54 13.18
C SER A 5 4.39 34.48 13.88
N VAL A 6 4.69 34.66 15.17
CA VAL A 6 5.49 33.69 15.94
C VAL A 6 4.73 32.38 16.18
N ILE A 7 3.41 32.45 16.42
CA ILE A 7 2.58 31.26 16.62
C ILE A 7 2.44 30.45 15.32
N LEU A 8 2.28 31.13 14.17
CA LEU A 8 2.24 30.45 12.86
C LEU A 8 3.57 29.77 12.52
N LEU A 9 4.71 30.40 12.83
CA LEU A 9 6.02 29.80 12.58
C LEU A 9 6.24 28.52 13.39
N LEU A 10 5.81 28.50 14.67
CA LEU A 10 5.92 27.32 15.53
C LEU A 10 5.01 26.15 15.08
N ILE A 11 3.82 26.45 14.59
CA ILE A 11 2.90 25.43 14.03
C ILE A 11 3.49 24.82 12.76
N VAL A 12 4.08 25.65 11.88
CA VAL A 12 4.70 25.17 10.63
C VAL A 12 5.94 24.31 10.92
N CYS A 13 6.81 24.71 11.86
CA CYS A 13 7.96 23.89 12.24
C CYS A 13 7.57 22.53 12.85
N SER A 14 6.48 22.49 13.62
CA SER A 14 5.96 21.25 14.22
C SER A 14 5.38 20.30 13.16
N LEU A 15 4.70 20.83 12.15
CA LEU A 15 4.16 20.04 11.03
C LEU A 15 5.26 19.47 10.12
N VAL A 16 6.34 20.22 9.87
CA VAL A 16 7.49 19.73 9.09
C VAL A 16 8.24 18.61 9.81
N ALA A 17 8.38 18.69 11.15
CA ALA A 17 8.99 17.62 11.94
C ALA A 17 8.15 16.32 11.92
N LEU A 18 6.82 16.43 11.94
CA LEU A 18 5.90 15.29 11.86
C LEU A 18 5.81 14.66 10.45
N LEU A 19 6.04 15.45 9.39
CA LEU A 19 6.09 14.94 8.02
C LEU A 19 7.43 14.27 7.69
N SER A 20 8.53 14.77 8.26
CA SER A 20 9.88 14.18 8.07
C SER A 20 10.04 12.81 8.73
N SER A 21 9.24 12.53 9.77
CA SER A 21 9.25 11.23 10.47
C SER A 21 8.41 10.15 9.78
N ARG A 22 7.61 10.50 8.75
CA ARG A 22 6.77 9.54 8.02
C ARG A 22 7.34 9.06 6.67
N THR A 23 8.39 9.66 6.14
CA THR A 23 8.93 9.31 4.81
C THR A 23 10.14 8.37 4.83
N LEU A 24 10.60 7.91 6.00
CA LEU A 24 11.75 6.99 6.12
C LEU A 24 11.40 5.53 6.41
N SER A 25 10.12 5.14 6.40
CA SER A 25 9.69 3.81 6.88
C SER A 25 9.24 2.82 5.79
N GLN A 26 9.67 2.97 4.54
CA GLN A 26 9.39 1.95 3.50
C GLN A 26 10.61 1.69 2.62
N ALA A 27 11.57 0.98 3.18
CA ALA A 27 12.49 0.12 2.42
C ALA A 27 12.45 -1.27 3.08
N ASP A 28 11.33 -1.95 2.87
CA ASP A 28 11.06 -3.28 3.39
C ASP A 28 11.77 -4.34 2.50
N ARG A 29 13.05 -4.57 2.81
CA ARG A 29 13.79 -5.77 2.41
C ARG A 29 14.72 -6.21 3.55
N SER A 30 14.36 -7.36 4.12
CA SER A 30 15.08 -8.23 5.06
C SER A 30 15.48 -7.61 6.41
N ASP A 31 14.51 -7.50 7.33
CA ASP A 31 14.71 -6.96 8.69
C ASP A 31 15.09 -8.00 9.76
N SER A 32 15.12 -9.31 9.46
CA SER A 32 15.48 -10.30 10.49
C SER A 32 16.95 -10.20 10.94
N ASP A 33 17.85 -9.77 10.05
CA ASP A 33 19.28 -9.60 10.37
C ASP A 33 19.62 -8.23 10.97
N LYS A 34 18.78 -7.21 10.75
CA LYS A 34 19.00 -5.87 11.32
C LYS A 34 18.55 -5.78 12.78
N ASN A 35 17.50 -6.51 13.15
CA ASN A 35 16.98 -6.50 14.53
C ASN A 35 17.98 -7.11 15.53
N ALA A 36 18.70 -8.18 15.17
CA ALA A 36 19.74 -8.76 16.03
C ALA A 36 20.92 -7.79 16.28
N SER A 37 21.24 -6.92 15.32
CA SER A 37 22.25 -5.88 15.51
C SER A 37 21.71 -4.72 16.34
N SER A 38 20.45 -4.33 16.15
CA SER A 38 19.77 -3.26 16.91
C SER A 38 19.63 -3.60 18.39
N GLU A 39 19.20 -4.83 18.71
CA GLU A 39 19.03 -5.28 20.10
C GLU A 39 20.34 -5.27 20.90
N LYS A 40 21.47 -5.55 20.25
CA LYS A 40 22.81 -5.49 20.90
C LYS A 40 23.24 -4.07 21.24
N TYR A 41 22.79 -3.06 20.48
CA TYR A 41 23.02 -1.64 20.79
C TYR A 41 21.95 -1.06 21.74
N GLN A 42 20.77 -1.68 21.82
CA GLN A 42 19.65 -1.23 22.66
C GLN A 42 19.70 -1.74 24.12
N ARG A 43 20.66 -2.61 24.47
CA ARG A 43 20.85 -3.10 25.85
C ARG A 43 22.02 -2.45 26.60
N LYS A 44 22.50 -1.28 26.17
CA LYS A 44 23.28 -0.46 27.11
C LYS A 44 22.32 0.17 28.09
N THR A 45 22.52 -0.08 29.37
CA THR A 45 21.73 0.58 30.41
C THR A 45 22.00 2.08 30.36
N GLU A 46 21.04 2.91 30.78
CA GLU A 46 21.24 4.35 30.86
C GLU A 46 22.49 4.72 31.69
N GLU A 47 22.83 3.88 32.67
CA GLU A 47 24.03 4.02 33.49
C GLU A 47 25.33 3.81 32.70
N GLU A 48 25.37 2.84 31.79
CA GLU A 48 26.54 2.61 30.92
C GLU A 48 26.73 3.76 29.93
N ILE A 49 25.64 4.31 29.41
CA ILE A 49 25.68 5.48 28.53
C ILE A 49 26.20 6.70 29.29
N LYS A 50 25.71 6.94 30.51
CA LYS A 50 26.18 8.04 31.38
C LYS A 50 27.66 7.90 31.71
N LYS A 51 28.12 6.70 32.10
CA LYS A 51 29.54 6.41 32.38
C LYS A 51 30.42 6.62 31.15
N GLU A 52 29.95 6.22 29.97
CA GLU A 52 30.69 6.43 28.73
C GLU A 52 30.80 7.93 28.40
N ILE A 53 29.72 8.70 28.53
CA ILE A 53 29.74 10.17 28.31
C ILE A 53 30.70 10.86 29.28
N GLU A 54 30.67 10.49 30.56
CA GLU A 54 31.56 11.07 31.57
C GLU A 54 33.03 10.72 31.30
N HIS A 55 33.31 9.47 30.92
CA HIS A 55 34.63 9.06 30.45
C HIS A 55 35.13 9.91 29.28
N TRP A 56 34.29 10.15 28.25
CA TRP A 56 34.63 11.00 27.11
C TRP A 56 34.80 12.48 27.46
N ARG A 57 34.15 12.98 28.51
CA ARG A 57 34.32 14.35 29.01
C ARG A 57 35.66 14.54 29.72
N ASN A 58 36.15 13.50 30.39
CA ASN A 58 37.38 13.54 31.17
C ASN A 58 38.66 13.26 30.33
N MET A 59 38.51 12.85 29.06
CA MET A 59 39.64 12.62 28.15
C MET A 59 40.12 13.91 27.48
N THR A 60 41.43 13.99 27.24
CA THR A 60 42.02 15.05 26.41
C THR A 60 41.68 14.85 24.93
N ASP A 61 41.73 15.91 24.12
CA ASP A 61 41.46 15.84 22.68
C ASP A 61 42.35 14.84 21.93
N ALA A 62 43.62 14.76 22.32
CA ALA A 62 44.58 13.82 21.75
C ALA A 62 44.18 12.36 22.04
N GLU A 63 43.73 12.07 23.26
CA GLU A 63 43.26 10.74 23.65
C GLU A 63 41.95 10.40 22.94
N ARG A 64 41.00 11.35 22.87
CA ARG A 64 39.73 11.15 22.14
C ARG A 64 39.97 10.78 20.69
N LYS A 65 40.92 11.47 20.03
CA LYS A 65 41.28 11.20 18.64
C LYS A 65 41.90 9.81 18.46
N ARG A 66 42.77 9.37 19.39
CA ARG A 66 43.37 8.03 19.38
C ARG A 66 42.31 6.94 19.60
N GLU A 67 41.40 7.14 20.54
CA GLU A 67 40.33 6.18 20.85
C GLU A 67 39.33 6.05 19.70
N MET A 68 38.93 7.17 19.09
CA MET A 68 38.09 7.14 17.89
C MET A 68 38.77 6.43 16.71
N ALA A 69 40.08 6.60 16.54
CA ALA A 69 40.83 5.88 15.52
C ALA A 69 40.86 4.36 15.78
N ARG A 70 41.05 3.95 17.05
CA ARG A 70 40.98 2.53 17.46
C ARG A 70 39.60 1.93 17.19
N ARG A 71 38.52 2.61 17.61
CA ARG A 71 37.14 2.16 17.37
C ARG A 71 36.83 2.04 15.87
N ARG A 72 37.28 3.00 15.06
CA ARG A 72 37.14 2.93 13.59
C ARG A 72 37.90 1.74 13.00
N ALA A 73 39.11 1.46 13.46
CA ALA A 73 39.88 0.30 13.02
C ALA A 73 39.23 -1.03 13.42
N GLN A 74 38.70 -1.14 14.64
CA GLN A 74 37.95 -2.30 15.12
C GLN A 74 36.68 -2.52 14.29
N LEU A 75 35.88 -1.48 14.08
CA LEU A 75 34.67 -1.56 13.27
C LEU A 75 34.99 -2.00 11.84
N LYS A 76 36.05 -1.45 11.23
CA LYS A 76 36.50 -1.84 9.89
C LYS A 76 36.91 -3.32 9.84
N SER A 77 37.61 -3.81 10.86
CA SER A 77 37.98 -5.23 10.98
C SER A 77 36.75 -6.14 11.15
N GLU A 78 35.78 -5.73 11.96
CA GLU A 78 34.53 -6.49 12.16
C GLU A 78 33.71 -6.55 10.87
N LEU A 79 33.55 -5.42 10.19
CA LEU A 79 32.85 -5.36 8.89
C LEU A 79 33.53 -6.25 7.85
N GLU A 80 34.85 -6.27 7.81
CA GLU A 80 35.61 -7.14 6.91
C GLU A 80 35.44 -8.63 7.25
N LYS A 81 35.39 -8.99 8.54
CA LYS A 81 35.05 -10.36 8.97
C LYS A 81 33.64 -10.75 8.53
N ARG A 82 32.64 -9.90 8.78
CA ARG A 82 31.25 -10.13 8.34
C ARG A 82 31.14 -10.21 6.82
N ARG A 83 31.91 -9.40 6.08
CA ARG A 83 31.99 -9.47 4.62
C ARG A 83 32.50 -10.83 4.18
N LYS A 84 33.61 -11.31 4.74
CA LYS A 84 34.16 -12.64 4.43
C LYS A 84 33.22 -13.78 4.83
N GLU A 85 32.51 -13.65 5.94
CA GLU A 85 31.46 -14.61 6.35
C GLU A 85 30.30 -14.62 5.35
N ARG A 86 29.85 -13.45 4.89
CA ARG A 86 28.84 -13.31 3.84
C ARG A 86 29.33 -13.80 2.48
N GLU A 87 30.60 -13.63 2.15
CA GLU A 87 31.21 -14.20 0.94
C GLU A 87 31.25 -15.73 1.01
N LYS A 88 31.62 -16.30 2.17
CA LYS A 88 31.58 -17.75 2.43
C LYS A 88 30.15 -18.31 2.43
N GLN A 89 29.18 -17.59 3.00
CA GLN A 89 27.77 -17.99 3.00
C GLN A 89 27.12 -17.78 1.63
N GLY A 90 27.44 -16.68 0.96
CA GLY A 90 26.96 -16.31 -0.37
C GLY A 90 27.48 -17.25 -1.46
N SER A 91 28.69 -17.79 -1.28
CA SER A 91 29.22 -18.89 -2.10
C SER A 91 28.33 -20.15 -2.09
N LYS A 92 27.54 -20.37 -1.04
CA LYS A 92 26.62 -21.52 -0.92
C LYS A 92 25.20 -21.21 -1.38
N TYR A 93 24.84 -19.93 -1.52
CA TYR A 93 23.53 -19.52 -2.01
C TYR A 93 23.51 -19.50 -3.53
N LYS A 94 22.89 -20.51 -4.13
CA LYS A 94 22.54 -20.48 -5.54
C LYS A 94 21.24 -19.67 -5.68
N PRO A 95 21.25 -18.48 -6.31
CA PRO A 95 20.02 -17.74 -6.54
C PRO A 95 19.06 -18.63 -7.33
N PRO A 96 17.75 -18.60 -7.02
CA PRO A 96 16.78 -19.42 -7.72
C PRO A 96 16.82 -19.08 -9.20
N SER A 97 16.76 -20.11 -10.04
CA SER A 97 16.67 -19.96 -11.49
C SER A 97 15.43 -19.15 -11.86
N LYS A 98 15.42 -18.58 -13.07
CA LYS A 98 14.25 -17.83 -13.56
C LYS A 98 12.96 -18.67 -13.51
N ALA A 99 13.05 -19.96 -13.86
CA ALA A 99 11.93 -20.89 -13.82
C ALA A 99 11.45 -21.16 -12.37
N GLU A 100 12.37 -21.33 -11.42
CA GLU A 100 12.01 -21.50 -10.01
C GLU A 100 11.35 -20.24 -9.43
N LYS A 101 11.80 -19.05 -9.83
CA LYS A 101 11.16 -17.78 -9.45
C LYS A 101 9.74 -17.70 -10.00
N GLU A 102 9.54 -18.05 -11.27
CA GLU A 102 8.21 -18.01 -11.90
C GLU A 102 7.27 -19.02 -11.26
N LYS A 103 7.74 -20.24 -10.98
CA LYS A 103 6.96 -21.28 -10.29
C LYS A 103 6.54 -20.81 -8.89
N LYS A 104 7.49 -20.32 -8.08
CA LYS A 104 7.19 -19.77 -6.74
C LYS A 104 6.21 -18.61 -6.79
N TYR A 105 6.33 -17.75 -7.81
CA TYR A 105 5.41 -16.64 -7.99
C TYR A 105 3.99 -17.12 -8.32
N LYS A 106 3.85 -18.14 -9.18
CA LYS A 106 2.56 -18.77 -9.49
C LYS A 106 1.92 -19.41 -8.25
N GLU A 107 2.70 -20.21 -7.51
CA GLU A 107 2.25 -20.83 -6.25
C GLU A 107 1.79 -19.76 -5.24
N TYR A 108 2.56 -18.69 -5.07
CA TYR A 108 2.19 -17.57 -4.21
C TYR A 108 0.90 -16.88 -4.65
N LEU A 109 0.72 -16.66 -5.96
CA LEU A 109 -0.51 -16.05 -6.47
C LEU A 109 -1.73 -16.94 -6.26
N GLU A 110 -1.59 -18.26 -6.44
CA GLU A 110 -2.63 -19.24 -6.15
C GLU A 110 -3.00 -19.24 -4.67
N GLU A 111 -2.00 -19.27 -3.77
CA GLU A 111 -2.20 -19.19 -2.31
C GLU A 111 -2.92 -17.90 -1.90
N VAL A 112 -2.52 -16.76 -2.48
CA VAL A 112 -3.18 -15.47 -2.24
C VAL A 112 -4.61 -15.47 -2.78
N ALA A 113 -4.84 -16.08 -3.95
CA ALA A 113 -6.17 -16.20 -4.54
C ALA A 113 -7.09 -17.07 -3.67
N GLU A 114 -6.60 -18.20 -3.17
CA GLU A 114 -7.33 -19.07 -2.25
C GLU A 114 -7.60 -18.38 -0.91
N SER A 115 -6.61 -17.75 -0.32
CA SER A 115 -6.75 -16.98 0.92
C SER A 115 -7.80 -15.88 0.78
N ARG A 116 -7.83 -15.21 -0.38
CA ARG A 116 -8.86 -14.23 -0.71
C ARG A 116 -10.23 -14.88 -0.92
N ARG A 117 -10.33 -16.06 -1.52
CA ARG A 117 -11.61 -16.77 -1.70
C ARG A 117 -12.20 -17.18 -0.35
N GLU A 118 -11.36 -17.61 0.59
CA GLU A 118 -11.79 -18.05 1.92
C GLU A 118 -11.94 -16.92 2.94
N PHE A 119 -11.67 -15.66 2.56
CA PHE A 119 -11.71 -14.50 3.46
C PHE A 119 -10.87 -14.72 4.73
N LEU A 120 -9.68 -15.35 4.61
CA LEU A 120 -8.83 -15.66 5.76
C LEU A 120 -8.43 -14.42 6.57
N PRO A 121 -8.03 -13.28 5.95
CA PRO A 121 -7.72 -12.07 6.71
C PRO A 121 -8.92 -11.56 7.52
N GLU A 122 -10.11 -11.59 6.93
CA GLU A 122 -11.32 -11.14 7.60
C GLU A 122 -11.76 -12.12 8.69
N LYS A 123 -11.70 -13.43 8.44
CA LYS A 123 -11.96 -14.45 9.48
C LYS A 123 -11.04 -14.25 10.68
N TYR A 124 -9.74 -14.01 10.44
CA TYR A 124 -8.77 -13.75 11.50
C TYR A 124 -9.05 -12.46 12.28
N ALA A 125 -9.42 -11.38 11.58
CA ALA A 125 -9.72 -10.09 12.21
C ALA A 125 -11.02 -10.14 13.04
N LEU A 126 -12.04 -10.83 12.55
CA LEU A 126 -13.36 -10.91 13.19
C LEU A 126 -13.43 -11.89 14.35
N LYS A 127 -12.51 -12.89 14.39
CA LYS A 127 -12.50 -14.00 15.35
C LYS A 127 -13.90 -14.58 15.62
N PRO A 128 -14.69 -14.89 14.57
CA PRO A 128 -16.04 -15.40 14.75
C PRO A 128 -16.00 -16.84 15.26
N THR A 129 -17.06 -17.29 15.92
CA THR A 129 -17.28 -18.73 16.12
C THR A 129 -17.58 -19.40 14.78
N GLU A 130 -17.38 -20.72 14.65
CA GLU A 130 -17.66 -21.42 13.39
C GLU A 130 -19.12 -21.32 12.96
N GLU A 131 -20.05 -21.31 13.92
CA GLU A 131 -21.49 -21.09 13.64
C GLU A 131 -21.76 -19.67 13.15
N GLN A 132 -21.15 -18.66 13.78
CA GLN A 132 -21.29 -17.27 13.35
C GLN A 132 -20.65 -17.07 11.96
N TRP A 133 -19.53 -17.73 11.68
CA TRP A 133 -18.85 -17.65 10.38
C TRP A 133 -19.70 -18.22 9.24
N LYS A 134 -20.43 -19.31 9.47
CA LYS A 134 -21.39 -19.86 8.50
C LYS A 134 -22.47 -18.85 8.08
N ILE A 135 -22.82 -17.91 8.97
CA ILE A 135 -23.80 -16.84 8.72
C ILE A 135 -23.14 -15.63 8.06
N ILE A 136 -21.94 -15.25 8.52
CA ILE A 136 -21.20 -14.06 8.03
C ILE A 136 -20.66 -14.27 6.61
N LYS A 137 -20.04 -15.43 6.31
CA LYS A 137 -19.39 -15.73 5.03
C LYS A 137 -20.27 -15.44 3.80
N PRO A 138 -21.49 -15.98 3.68
CA PRO A 138 -22.33 -15.73 2.50
C PRO A 138 -22.73 -14.25 2.35
N LYS A 139 -22.90 -13.50 3.45
CA LYS A 139 -23.20 -12.06 3.40
C LYS A 139 -21.98 -11.26 2.95
N MET A 140 -20.79 -11.63 3.40
CA MET A 140 -19.54 -11.03 2.93
C MET A 140 -19.27 -11.33 1.46
N GLU A 141 -19.54 -12.56 0.98
CA GLU A 141 -19.48 -12.93 -0.44
C GLU A 141 -20.41 -12.05 -1.29
N LYS A 142 -21.66 -11.84 -0.84
CA LYS A 142 -22.61 -10.93 -1.49
C LYS A 142 -22.08 -9.49 -1.53
N VAL A 143 -21.53 -8.98 -0.43
CA VAL A 143 -20.91 -7.64 -0.36
C VAL A 143 -19.72 -7.54 -1.33
N ARG A 144 -18.84 -8.55 -1.38
CA ARG A 144 -17.69 -8.59 -2.30
C ARG A 144 -18.17 -8.55 -3.75
N PHE A 145 -19.07 -9.45 -4.11
CA PHE A 145 -19.61 -9.56 -5.45
C PHE A 145 -20.26 -8.26 -5.94
N LEU A 146 -21.09 -7.63 -5.09
CA LEU A 146 -21.74 -6.36 -5.42
C LEU A 146 -20.75 -5.19 -5.44
N ARG A 147 -19.76 -5.15 -4.55
CA ARG A 147 -18.68 -4.15 -4.57
C ARG A 147 -17.91 -4.20 -5.88
N ASP A 148 -17.52 -5.41 -6.31
CA ASP A 148 -16.71 -5.60 -7.50
C ASP A 148 -17.49 -5.20 -8.76
N ARG A 149 -18.82 -5.40 -8.78
CA ARG A 149 -19.72 -4.90 -9.84
C ARG A 149 -20.05 -3.40 -9.74
N ALA A 150 -20.01 -2.81 -8.54
CA ALA A 150 -20.36 -1.41 -8.32
C ALA A 150 -19.23 -0.42 -8.70
N ARG A 151 -18.00 -0.92 -8.88
CA ARG A 151 -16.79 -0.13 -9.22
C ARG A 151 -16.66 0.09 -10.74
N ASP A 152 -17.35 1.12 -11.23
CA ASP A 152 -17.39 1.51 -12.66
C ASP A 152 -17.15 3.02 -12.88
N SER A 153 -16.33 3.68 -12.06
CA SER A 153 -16.03 5.11 -12.20
C SER A 153 -15.06 5.43 -13.36
N VAL A 154 -15.58 6.01 -14.46
CA VAL A 154 -14.75 6.85 -15.34
C VAL A 154 -14.64 8.19 -14.64
N VAL A 155 -13.44 8.60 -14.24
CA VAL A 155 -13.23 9.93 -13.66
C VAL A 155 -12.39 10.74 -14.62
N TRP A 156 -12.95 11.85 -15.10
CA TRP A 156 -12.13 12.84 -15.78
C TRP A 156 -11.30 13.55 -14.73
N THR A 157 -9.98 13.29 -14.74
CA THR A 157 -9.07 13.90 -13.78
C THR A 157 -8.06 14.74 -14.52
N LEU A 158 -7.82 15.96 -14.03
CA LEU A 158 -6.65 16.74 -14.43
C LEU A 158 -5.44 16.16 -13.69
N THR A 159 -4.66 15.32 -14.35
CA THR A 159 -3.43 14.79 -13.77
C THR A 159 -2.34 15.84 -13.92
N SER A 160 -2.04 16.57 -12.83
CA SER A 160 -0.80 17.34 -12.76
C SER A 160 0.35 16.34 -12.69
N SER A 161 1.07 16.17 -13.79
CA SER A 161 2.26 15.32 -13.87
C SER A 161 3.31 15.83 -12.88
N SER A 162 3.29 15.28 -11.66
CA SER A 162 4.30 15.46 -10.62
C SER A 162 5.48 14.54 -10.95
N GLY A 163 6.17 14.82 -12.05
CA GLY A 163 7.22 13.97 -12.56
C GLY A 163 8.10 14.70 -13.56
N ASN A 164 9.03 15.50 -13.04
CA ASN A 164 10.38 15.80 -13.52
C ASN A 164 10.74 15.62 -15.03
N SER A 165 9.87 16.00 -15.97
CA SER A 165 10.23 16.14 -17.39
C SER A 165 9.40 17.21 -18.08
N SER A 166 10.08 18.34 -18.34
CA SER A 166 10.03 19.14 -19.57
C SER A 166 8.66 19.47 -20.18
N GLN A 167 8.25 20.74 -20.04
CA GLN A 167 7.51 21.54 -21.04
C GLN A 167 6.49 20.79 -21.92
N ASN A 168 5.43 20.24 -21.34
CA ASN A 168 4.17 20.06 -22.05
C ASN A 168 3.04 20.47 -21.09
N GLY A 169 2.09 21.24 -21.60
CA GLY A 169 0.97 21.78 -20.82
C GLY A 169 0.08 20.68 -20.22
N PRO A 170 -1.01 21.06 -19.52
CA PRO A 170 -1.97 20.09 -18.99
C PRO A 170 -2.52 19.23 -20.13
N ASP A 171 -2.07 17.97 -20.18
CA ASP A 171 -2.58 16.98 -21.12
C ASP A 171 -3.84 16.37 -20.53
N TRP A 172 -4.94 16.48 -21.27
CA TRP A 172 -6.22 15.96 -20.84
C TRP A 172 -6.27 14.46 -21.13
N GLN A 173 -6.11 13.65 -20.09
CA GLN A 173 -6.16 12.20 -20.22
C GLN A 173 -7.40 11.63 -19.53
N TRP A 174 -8.03 10.66 -20.19
CA TRP A 174 -9.05 9.84 -19.57
C TRP A 174 -8.41 8.94 -18.52
N VAL A 175 -8.67 9.23 -17.25
CA VAL A 175 -8.27 8.35 -16.15
C VAL A 175 -9.39 7.33 -15.94
N VAL A 176 -9.09 6.07 -16.21
CA VAL A 176 -10.00 4.95 -16.00
C VAL A 176 -9.38 3.99 -15.00
N ASP A 177 -10.12 3.67 -13.94
CA ASP A 177 -9.67 2.79 -12.84
C ASP A 177 -9.50 1.32 -13.27
N TRP A 178 -9.80 1.01 -14.55
CA TRP A 178 -9.73 -0.31 -15.15
C TRP A 178 -8.80 -0.37 -16.37
N LYS A 179 -7.90 0.61 -16.55
CA LYS A 179 -6.97 0.62 -17.70
C LYS A 179 -6.17 -0.68 -17.82
N ASP A 180 -5.77 -1.23 -16.68
CA ASP A 180 -4.93 -2.43 -16.61
C ASP A 180 -5.73 -3.73 -16.50
N LYS A 181 -7.08 -3.66 -16.49
CA LYS A 181 -7.91 -4.87 -16.44
C LYS A 181 -8.00 -5.50 -17.83
N PRO A 182 -7.93 -6.84 -17.94
CA PRO A 182 -8.11 -7.51 -19.22
C PRO A 182 -9.55 -7.29 -19.73
N PRO A 183 -9.79 -7.25 -21.05
CA PRO A 183 -11.11 -6.98 -21.62
C PRO A 183 -12.23 -7.94 -21.16
N ALA A 184 -11.85 -9.17 -20.80
CA ALA A 184 -12.77 -10.17 -20.27
C ALA A 184 -13.35 -9.82 -18.90
N GLU A 185 -12.63 -9.01 -18.10
CA GLU A 185 -13.03 -8.60 -16.75
C GLU A 185 -13.78 -7.26 -16.73
N LEU A 186 -13.87 -6.56 -17.87
CA LEU A 186 -14.57 -5.28 -17.96
C LEU A 186 -16.08 -5.47 -17.87
N THR A 187 -16.74 -4.61 -17.10
CA THR A 187 -18.21 -4.55 -17.07
C THR A 187 -18.75 -4.02 -18.40
N GLU A 188 -20.04 -4.24 -18.67
CA GLU A 188 -20.69 -3.72 -19.87
C GLU A 188 -20.61 -2.19 -19.94
N ALA A 189 -20.77 -1.50 -18.81
CA ALA A 189 -20.64 -0.04 -18.73
C ALA A 189 -19.24 0.41 -19.16
N GLN A 190 -18.21 -0.27 -18.66
CA GLN A 190 -16.81 0.02 -18.96
C GLN A 190 -16.50 -0.25 -20.45
N LYS A 191 -17.02 -1.34 -21.01
CA LYS A 191 -16.88 -1.67 -22.44
C LYS A 191 -17.53 -0.59 -23.31
N ILE A 192 -18.77 -0.21 -23.01
CA ILE A 192 -19.48 0.85 -23.75
C ILE A 192 -18.76 2.19 -23.63
N ALA A 193 -18.23 2.51 -22.44
CA ALA A 193 -17.45 3.73 -22.24
C ALA A 193 -16.16 3.74 -23.08
N ASN A 194 -15.43 2.63 -23.12
CA ASN A 194 -14.25 2.48 -23.97
C ASN A 194 -14.59 2.64 -25.46
N GLU A 195 -15.66 2.01 -25.92
CA GLU A 195 -16.13 2.16 -27.30
C GLU A 195 -16.53 3.61 -27.60
N LEU A 196 -17.18 4.30 -26.68
CA LEU A 196 -17.56 5.70 -26.83
C LEU A 196 -16.34 6.62 -26.90
N MET A 197 -15.29 6.37 -26.09
CA MET A 197 -14.02 7.10 -26.18
C MET A 197 -13.37 6.90 -27.56
N VAL A 198 -13.32 5.67 -28.06
CA VAL A 198 -12.80 5.37 -29.41
C VAL A 198 -13.63 6.06 -30.51
N LEU A 199 -14.95 6.19 -30.33
CA LEU A 199 -15.79 6.92 -31.27
C LEU A 199 -15.48 8.42 -31.28
N ILE A 200 -15.24 9.02 -30.10
CA ILE A 200 -14.90 10.45 -29.94
C ILE A 200 -13.61 10.80 -30.70
N ASP A 201 -12.63 9.89 -30.70
CA ASP A 201 -11.35 10.11 -31.40
C ASP A 201 -11.47 9.95 -32.92
N LYS A 202 -12.55 9.32 -33.43
CA LYS A 202 -12.79 9.12 -34.86
C LYS A 202 -13.53 10.30 -35.48
N LYS A 203 -12.96 10.89 -36.53
CA LYS A 203 -13.51 12.07 -37.23
C LYS A 203 -14.80 11.78 -38.03
N ASP A 204 -14.97 10.54 -38.52
CA ASP A 204 -16.08 10.17 -39.42
C ASP A 204 -17.26 9.47 -38.72
N THR A 205 -17.34 9.56 -37.39
CA THR A 205 -18.43 8.92 -36.63
C THR A 205 -19.76 9.64 -36.86
N THR A 206 -20.82 8.88 -37.20
CA THR A 206 -22.15 9.48 -37.43
C THR A 206 -22.84 9.85 -36.12
N SER A 207 -23.72 10.85 -36.17
CA SER A 207 -24.50 11.30 -35.02
C SER A 207 -25.38 10.18 -34.43
N GLU A 208 -25.87 9.25 -35.27
CA GLU A 208 -26.62 8.08 -34.81
C GLU A 208 -25.77 7.10 -34.01
N GLN A 209 -24.53 6.84 -34.41
CA GLN A 209 -23.62 5.95 -33.68
C GLN A 209 -23.35 6.49 -32.27
N TYR A 210 -23.11 7.80 -32.14
CA TYR A 210 -22.99 8.45 -30.84
C TYR A 210 -24.26 8.32 -30.00
N ARG A 211 -25.44 8.62 -30.57
CA ARG A 211 -26.72 8.52 -29.85
C ARG A 211 -26.94 7.11 -29.30
N ARG A 212 -26.72 6.08 -30.12
CA ARG A 212 -26.87 4.67 -29.70
C ARG A 212 -25.93 4.31 -28.55
N LYS A 213 -24.65 4.70 -28.62
CA LYS A 213 -23.67 4.40 -27.54
C LYS A 213 -23.95 5.19 -26.27
N ILE A 214 -24.35 6.47 -26.37
CA ILE A 214 -24.74 7.28 -25.21
C ILE A 214 -25.97 6.69 -24.52
N GLU A 215 -26.98 6.25 -25.27
CA GLU A 215 -28.17 5.62 -24.69
C GLU A 215 -27.83 4.30 -24.00
N ALA A 216 -27.01 3.45 -24.64
CA ALA A 216 -26.52 2.21 -24.03
C ALA A 216 -25.76 2.49 -22.72
N LEU A 217 -24.90 3.52 -22.70
CA LEU A 217 -24.18 3.93 -21.49
C LEU A 217 -25.13 4.42 -20.39
N ARG A 218 -26.17 5.18 -20.75
CA ARG A 218 -27.20 5.63 -19.79
C ARG A 218 -27.94 4.44 -19.17
N LYS A 219 -28.38 3.47 -19.98
CA LYS A 219 -29.03 2.25 -19.49
C LYS A 219 -28.12 1.47 -18.55
N SER A 220 -26.85 1.29 -18.93
CA SER A 220 -25.88 0.59 -18.10
C SER A 220 -25.61 1.31 -16.76
N ARG A 221 -25.58 2.65 -16.75
CA ARG A 221 -25.48 3.45 -15.51
C ARG A 221 -26.71 3.32 -14.61
N LEU A 222 -27.91 3.15 -15.18
CA LEU A 222 -29.12 2.88 -14.39
C LEU A 222 -29.03 1.52 -13.69
N GLU A 223 -28.56 0.48 -14.39
CA GLU A 223 -28.32 -0.83 -13.77
C GLU A 223 -27.24 -0.75 -12.68
N LEU A 224 -26.16 -0.02 -12.92
CA LEU A 224 -25.13 0.23 -11.91
C LEU A 224 -25.70 0.92 -10.66
N ALA A 225 -26.63 1.87 -10.83
CA ALA A 225 -27.30 2.50 -9.69
C ALA A 225 -28.13 1.50 -8.87
N LYS A 226 -28.79 0.53 -9.51
CA LYS A 226 -29.48 -0.57 -8.82
C LYS A 226 -28.48 -1.45 -8.06
N ILE A 227 -27.35 -1.80 -8.66
CA ILE A 227 -26.28 -2.58 -8.01
C ILE A 227 -25.73 -1.83 -6.80
N LYS A 228 -25.54 -0.51 -6.89
CA LYS A 228 -25.11 0.32 -5.74
C LYS A 228 -26.12 0.32 -4.60
N ARG A 229 -27.42 0.32 -4.89
CA ARG A 229 -28.48 0.18 -3.87
C ARG A 229 -28.41 -1.20 -3.21
N GLN A 230 -28.35 -2.27 -4.00
CA GLN A 230 -28.19 -3.64 -3.50
C GLN A 230 -26.90 -3.80 -2.67
N TYR A 231 -25.82 -3.14 -3.08
CA TYR A 231 -24.57 -3.13 -2.34
C TYR A 231 -24.74 -2.48 -0.96
N ALA A 232 -25.40 -1.32 -0.88
CA ALA A 232 -25.71 -0.67 0.38
C ALA A 232 -26.60 -1.55 1.28
N GLU A 233 -27.63 -2.19 0.71
CA GLU A 233 -28.50 -3.15 1.41
C GLU A 233 -27.71 -4.35 1.94
N ALA A 234 -26.83 -4.94 1.13
CA ALA A 234 -25.99 -6.06 1.54
C ALA A 234 -25.04 -5.68 2.69
N LYS A 235 -24.51 -4.46 2.70
CA LYS A 235 -23.72 -3.94 3.85
C LYS A 235 -24.58 -3.85 5.11
N GLN A 236 -25.83 -3.41 5.01
CA GLN A 236 -26.75 -3.38 6.16
C GLN A 236 -27.13 -4.80 6.63
N GLU A 237 -27.39 -5.72 5.71
CA GLU A 237 -27.65 -7.13 6.02
C GLU A 237 -26.47 -7.80 6.74
N LEU A 238 -25.24 -7.41 6.38
CA LEU A 238 -24.02 -7.87 7.03
C LEU A 238 -23.89 -7.25 8.44
N ARG A 239 -24.13 -5.94 8.61
CA ARG A 239 -24.11 -5.29 9.93
C ARG A 239 -25.03 -5.97 10.95
N LYS A 240 -26.22 -6.41 10.53
CA LYS A 240 -27.20 -7.08 11.41
C LYS A 240 -26.70 -8.38 12.07
N VAL A 241 -25.64 -9.01 11.54
CA VAL A 241 -25.11 -10.27 12.08
C VAL A 241 -23.75 -10.11 12.76
N LEU A 242 -23.21 -8.90 12.80
CA LEU A 242 -21.92 -8.59 13.38
C LEU A 242 -22.09 -8.02 14.79
N THR A 243 -21.10 -8.28 15.63
CA THR A 243 -20.90 -7.52 16.87
C THR A 243 -20.28 -6.15 16.57
N THR A 244 -20.38 -5.20 17.50
CA THR A 244 -19.78 -3.87 17.36
C THR A 244 -18.28 -3.91 17.08
N ARG A 245 -17.55 -4.82 17.74
CA ARG A 245 -16.11 -5.03 17.51
C ARG A 245 -15.83 -5.49 16.07
N GLN A 246 -16.62 -6.45 15.59
CA GLN A 246 -16.50 -7.01 14.25
C GLN A 246 -16.84 -5.97 13.18
N GLU A 247 -17.88 -5.17 13.39
CA GLU A 247 -18.21 -4.05 12.51
C GLU A 247 -17.05 -3.05 12.41
N ALA A 248 -16.47 -2.62 13.55
CA ALA A 248 -15.31 -1.72 13.55
C ALA A 248 -14.13 -2.30 12.76
N ALA A 249 -13.85 -3.60 12.90
CA ALA A 249 -12.81 -4.27 12.12
C ALA A 249 -13.10 -4.23 10.60
N LEU A 250 -14.35 -4.50 10.19
CA LEU A 250 -14.72 -4.43 8.77
C LEU A 250 -14.67 -3.01 8.19
N VAL A 251 -15.00 -1.98 8.99
CA VAL A 251 -14.86 -0.57 8.58
C VAL A 251 -13.39 -0.24 8.34
N LEU A 252 -12.49 -0.61 9.26
CA LEU A 252 -11.04 -0.38 9.10
C LEU A 252 -10.47 -1.10 7.88
N MET A 253 -11.02 -2.26 7.53
CA MET A 253 -10.63 -3.02 6.33
C MET A 253 -11.31 -2.53 5.04
N GLY A 254 -12.19 -1.51 5.11
CA GLY A 254 -12.87 -0.96 3.93
C GLY A 254 -13.98 -1.84 3.35
N TRP A 255 -14.53 -2.76 4.15
CA TRP A 255 -15.67 -3.60 3.78
C TRP A 255 -17.02 -2.93 4.03
N LEU A 256 -17.12 -2.15 5.13
CA LEU A 256 -18.30 -1.41 5.58
C LEU A 256 -18.15 0.10 5.42
#